data_AF-A0A2V0PIU5-F1
#
_entry.id   AF-A0A2V0PIU5-F1
#
_cell.length_a   1.000
_cell.length_b   1.000
_cell.length_c   1.000
_cell.angle_alpha   90.00
_cell.angle_beta   90.00
_cell.angle_gamma   90.00
#
_symmetry.space_group_name_H-M   'P 1'
#
loop_
_entity.id
_entity.type
_entity.pdbx_description
1 polymer ?
#
loop_
_entity_poly.entity_id
_entity_poly.type
_entity_poly.pdbx_seq_one_letter_code
_entity_poly.pdbx_strand_id
1 'polypeptide(L)'
;MSDPGPRRPATREARCAAPAAAMPPPPPLLLLLLLALVVPCRACDTGCTACDAAGCTACASGHWKTNDNRCVATCPAGSYKSSATWTWSTAACVPCMSTCATCNSGTKCTSCSGVYWLTGATMTCVTAADCPAGTFAATDRVCRACATTCATCNAGSYQNCTSCIDNKYLLSPGYCVTTCPPGTRKDEVARTCAPCPANCAACSSNTVFSTCPDGTFKNPQIWALKARCQACTLPCLTCETSADYCLTETSADYCLT
;
A
#
# COMPACT_ATOMS: atom_id res chain seq x y z
N MET A 1 48.09 -39.96 20.83
CA MET A 1 47.93 -39.63 19.40
C MET A 1 47.40 -38.21 19.32
N SER A 2 48.28 -37.25 19.08
CA SER A 2 47.91 -35.83 18.93
C SER A 2 48.05 -35.48 17.46
N ASP A 3 46.91 -35.38 16.79
CA ASP A 3 46.78 -34.98 15.39
C ASP A 3 46.91 -33.45 15.30
N PRO A 4 47.92 -32.87 14.61
CA PRO A 4 47.99 -31.45 14.39
C PRO A 4 47.06 -31.07 13.23
N GLY A 5 46.01 -30.30 13.57
CA GLY A 5 44.95 -29.88 12.66
C GLY A 5 45.43 -29.13 11.40
N PRO A 6 44.50 -28.93 10.45
CA PRO A 6 44.81 -28.38 9.13
C PRO A 6 45.34 -26.95 9.24
N ARG A 7 46.51 -26.72 8.65
CA ARG A 7 47.15 -25.42 8.54
C ARG A 7 46.23 -24.45 7.81
N ARG A 8 46.07 -23.26 8.40
CA ARG A 8 45.36 -22.11 7.82
C ARG A 8 45.85 -21.82 6.39
N PRO A 9 44.97 -21.54 5.41
CA PRO A 9 45.41 -21.15 4.09
C PRO A 9 45.94 -19.71 4.11
N ALA A 10 46.96 -19.52 3.29
CA ALA A 10 47.76 -18.32 3.12
C ALA A 10 46.93 -17.10 2.68
N THR A 11 47.42 -15.95 3.11
CA THR A 11 47.01 -14.60 2.73
C THR A 11 46.96 -14.40 1.22
N ARG A 12 45.78 -14.08 0.70
CA ARG A 12 45.50 -12.90 -0.14
C ARG A 12 46.40 -12.65 -1.38
N GLU A 13 46.81 -13.68 -2.10
CA GLU A 13 47.51 -13.51 -3.38
C GLU A 13 46.50 -13.46 -4.54
N ALA A 14 46.49 -12.34 -5.26
CA ALA A 14 45.95 -12.27 -6.62
C ALA A 14 46.62 -13.36 -7.48
N ARG A 15 46.04 -13.71 -8.64
CA ARG A 15 46.76 -14.49 -9.68
C ARG A 15 47.86 -13.63 -10.32
N CYS A 16 48.73 -13.13 -9.48
CA CYS A 16 50.00 -12.58 -9.81
C CYS A 16 50.98 -13.74 -9.87
N ALA A 17 51.81 -13.79 -10.91
CA ALA A 17 52.95 -14.68 -10.89
C ALA A 17 53.68 -14.46 -9.56
N ALA A 18 53.86 -15.54 -8.78
CA ALA A 18 54.69 -15.52 -7.60
C ALA A 18 56.02 -14.80 -7.95
N PRO A 19 56.62 -14.02 -7.03
CA PRO A 19 57.94 -13.46 -7.29
C PRO A 19 58.84 -14.63 -7.69
N ALA A 20 59.35 -14.57 -8.92
CA ALA A 20 60.19 -15.58 -9.51
C ALA A 20 61.29 -15.97 -8.50
N ALA A 21 61.24 -17.21 -8.03
CA ALA A 21 62.31 -17.78 -7.23
C ALA A 21 63.60 -17.70 -8.07
N ALA A 22 64.57 -16.93 -7.55
CA ALA A 22 65.99 -16.89 -7.89
C ALA A 22 66.37 -17.41 -9.29
N MET A 23 66.25 -16.55 -10.31
CA MET A 23 66.95 -16.74 -11.58
C MET A 23 68.33 -16.03 -11.52
N PRO A 24 69.36 -16.60 -12.15
CA PRO A 24 70.70 -15.99 -12.19
C PRO A 24 70.68 -14.62 -12.90
N PRO A 25 71.60 -13.70 -12.57
CA PRO A 25 71.56 -12.32 -13.05
C PRO A 25 71.70 -12.24 -14.58
N PRO A 26 70.81 -11.51 -15.30
CA PRO A 26 70.96 -11.29 -16.74
C PRO A 26 72.05 -10.25 -17.05
N PRO A 27 72.60 -10.24 -18.28
CA PRO A 27 73.59 -9.25 -18.71
C PRO A 27 73.04 -7.81 -18.65
N PRO A 28 73.90 -6.79 -18.43
CA PRO A 28 73.51 -5.42 -18.05
C PRO A 28 72.64 -4.68 -19.09
N LEU A 29 72.61 -5.12 -20.35
CA LEU A 29 71.80 -4.53 -21.42
C LEU A 29 70.34 -5.02 -21.48
N LEU A 30 70.00 -6.15 -20.83
CA LEU A 30 68.63 -6.69 -20.82
C LEU A 30 67.79 -6.19 -19.63
N LEU A 31 68.45 -5.55 -18.64
CA LEU A 31 67.83 -5.12 -17.38
C LEU A 31 66.82 -3.98 -17.57
N LEU A 32 67.06 -3.07 -18.52
CA LEU A 32 66.16 -1.94 -18.86
C LEU A 32 64.90 -2.39 -19.62
N LEU A 33 64.98 -3.47 -20.42
CA LEU A 33 63.83 -4.05 -21.14
C LEU A 33 62.97 -4.96 -20.23
N LEU A 34 63.58 -5.64 -19.25
CA LEU A 34 62.87 -6.49 -18.28
C LEU A 34 62.13 -5.67 -17.21
N LEU A 35 62.65 -4.52 -16.79
CA LEU A 35 61.98 -3.61 -15.85
C LEU A 35 60.66 -3.02 -16.41
N ALA A 36 60.51 -2.94 -17.73
CA ALA A 36 59.29 -2.47 -18.39
C ALA A 36 58.16 -3.53 -18.46
N LEU A 37 58.46 -4.80 -18.19
CA LEU A 37 57.50 -5.92 -18.22
C LEU A 37 57.03 -6.35 -16.81
N VAL A 38 57.63 -5.82 -15.75
CA VAL A 38 57.19 -6.09 -14.38
C VAL A 38 56.01 -5.20 -14.05
N VAL A 39 54.80 -5.70 -14.32
CA VAL A 39 53.56 -5.07 -13.84
C VAL A 39 53.52 -5.25 -12.31
N PRO A 40 53.57 -4.18 -11.50
CA PRO A 40 53.53 -4.31 -10.06
C PRO A 40 52.18 -4.86 -9.64
N CYS A 41 52.20 -5.97 -8.91
CA CYS A 41 51.00 -6.58 -8.36
C CYS A 41 50.40 -5.72 -7.26
N ARG A 42 49.15 -5.30 -7.46
CA ARG A 42 48.37 -4.61 -6.46
C ARG A 42 47.59 -5.61 -5.63
N ALA A 43 47.52 -5.36 -4.33
CA ALA A 43 46.64 -6.13 -3.45
C ALA A 43 45.18 -5.92 -3.87
N CYS A 44 44.37 -6.97 -3.78
CA CYS A 44 42.93 -6.85 -4.01
C CYS A 44 42.27 -5.96 -2.95
N ASP A 45 41.20 -5.27 -3.35
CA ASP A 45 40.38 -4.43 -2.47
C ASP A 45 39.88 -5.17 -1.23
N THR A 46 39.59 -4.44 -0.17
CA THR A 46 39.01 -4.95 1.08
C THR A 46 37.74 -5.76 0.79
N GLY A 47 37.63 -6.96 1.38
CA GLY A 47 36.51 -7.86 1.12
C GLY A 47 36.60 -8.72 -0.15
N CYS A 48 37.66 -8.58 -0.94
CA CYS A 48 37.97 -9.44 -2.09
C CYS A 48 39.00 -10.53 -1.73
N THR A 49 38.74 -11.79 -2.15
CA THR A 49 39.66 -12.94 -1.96
C THR A 49 40.43 -13.29 -3.21
N ALA A 50 39.89 -13.01 -4.41
CA ALA A 50 40.60 -13.15 -5.68
C ALA A 50 40.21 -12.03 -6.64
N CYS A 51 41.18 -11.45 -7.34
CA CYS A 51 40.98 -10.38 -8.33
C CYS A 51 41.86 -10.58 -9.57
N ASP A 52 41.43 -9.98 -10.67
CA ASP A 52 42.17 -9.87 -11.94
C ASP A 52 42.23 -8.40 -12.41
N ALA A 53 42.68 -8.16 -13.65
CA ALA A 53 42.77 -6.81 -14.22
C ALA A 53 41.41 -6.10 -14.39
N ALA A 54 40.30 -6.85 -14.45
CA ALA A 54 38.95 -6.32 -14.58
C ALA A 54 38.26 -6.09 -13.22
N GLY A 55 38.82 -6.59 -12.12
CA GLY A 55 38.38 -6.32 -10.76
C GLY A 55 38.28 -7.59 -9.90
N CYS A 56 37.44 -7.56 -8.88
CA CYS A 56 37.28 -8.70 -7.99
C CYS A 56 36.49 -9.85 -8.66
N THR A 57 37.05 -11.05 -8.61
CA THR A 57 36.44 -12.29 -9.15
C THR A 57 35.79 -13.13 -8.06
N ALA A 58 36.27 -13.07 -6.81
CA ALA A 58 35.67 -13.75 -5.67
C ALA A 58 35.65 -12.87 -4.41
N CYS A 59 34.49 -12.77 -3.77
CA CYS A 59 34.31 -12.03 -2.52
C CYS A 59 34.57 -12.89 -1.29
N ALA A 60 35.07 -12.27 -0.23
CA ALA A 60 35.14 -12.87 1.10
C ALA A 60 33.74 -13.18 1.63
N SER A 61 33.64 -14.08 2.61
CA SER A 61 32.38 -14.33 3.30
C SER A 61 31.79 -13.03 3.86
N GLY A 62 30.47 -12.87 3.74
CA GLY A 62 29.77 -11.66 4.15
C GLY A 62 29.94 -10.46 3.20
N HIS A 63 30.50 -10.65 2.00
CA HIS A 63 30.55 -9.64 0.95
C HIS A 63 29.87 -10.14 -0.33
N TRP A 64 29.29 -9.21 -1.09
CA TRP A 64 28.60 -9.47 -2.34
C TRP A 64 29.25 -8.70 -3.47
N LYS A 65 29.35 -9.35 -4.64
CA LYS A 65 29.91 -8.75 -5.84
C LYS A 65 28.93 -7.78 -6.49
N THR A 66 29.35 -6.54 -6.75
CA THR A 66 28.61 -5.55 -7.54
C THR A 66 28.87 -5.71 -9.03
N ASN A 67 28.06 -5.06 -9.87
CA ASN A 67 28.26 -5.02 -11.32
C ASN A 67 29.61 -4.39 -11.72
N ASP A 68 30.15 -3.49 -10.90
CA ASP A 68 31.46 -2.86 -11.10
C ASP A 68 32.65 -3.72 -10.60
N ASN A 69 32.45 -5.03 -10.44
CA ASN A 69 33.43 -5.98 -9.93
C ASN A 69 34.03 -5.62 -8.56
N ARG A 70 33.26 -4.99 -7.66
CA ARG A 70 33.68 -4.71 -6.27
C ARG A 70 32.95 -5.60 -5.28
N CYS A 71 33.58 -5.87 -4.15
CA CYS A 71 32.96 -6.61 -3.05
C CYS A 71 32.53 -5.64 -1.96
N VAL A 72 31.24 -5.66 -1.61
CA VAL A 72 30.67 -4.78 -0.59
C VAL A 72 29.93 -5.60 0.46
N ALA A 73 30.00 -5.18 1.73
CA ALA A 73 29.25 -5.81 2.82
C ALA A 73 27.74 -5.48 2.76
N THR A 74 27.40 -4.33 2.17
CA THR A 74 26.03 -3.85 1.96
C THR A 74 25.85 -3.46 0.50
N CYS A 75 24.86 -4.07 -0.16
CA CYS A 75 24.55 -3.75 -1.54
C CYS A 75 24.00 -2.32 -1.70
N PRO A 76 24.31 -1.63 -2.81
CA PRO A 76 23.79 -0.30 -3.06
C PRO A 76 22.26 -0.29 -3.20
N ALA A 77 21.64 0.89 -3.01
CA ALA A 77 20.20 1.06 -3.20
C ALA A 77 19.76 0.57 -4.59
N GLY A 78 18.60 -0.09 -4.66
CA GLY A 78 18.11 -0.73 -5.88
C GLY A 78 18.68 -2.13 -6.14
N SER A 79 19.43 -2.71 -5.19
CA SER A 79 19.89 -4.10 -5.27
C SER A 79 19.79 -4.82 -3.91
N TYR A 80 19.63 -6.14 -3.95
CA TYR A 80 19.55 -6.99 -2.77
C TYR A 80 20.67 -8.04 -2.76
N LYS A 81 20.94 -8.58 -1.57
CA LYS A 81 21.96 -9.61 -1.34
C LYS A 81 21.43 -10.95 -1.83
N SER A 82 22.02 -11.54 -2.88
CA SER A 82 21.68 -12.92 -3.25
C SER A 82 22.27 -13.91 -2.24
N SER A 83 21.52 -14.97 -1.94
CA SER A 83 22.11 -16.14 -1.29
C SER A 83 22.91 -16.90 -2.35
N ALA A 84 24.16 -17.23 -2.04
CA ALA A 84 24.92 -18.21 -2.82
C ALA A 84 24.28 -19.58 -2.57
N THR A 85 23.24 -19.92 -3.33
CA THR A 85 22.77 -21.30 -3.41
C THR A 85 23.89 -22.10 -4.06
N TRP A 86 24.09 -23.33 -3.57
CA TRP A 86 25.20 -24.27 -3.81
C TRP A 86 25.62 -24.56 -5.28
N THR A 87 25.06 -23.85 -6.25
CA THR A 87 25.27 -23.95 -7.69
C THR A 87 26.18 -22.83 -8.19
N TRP A 88 27.51 -22.90 -8.01
CA TRP A 88 28.52 -22.07 -8.71
C TRP A 88 28.25 -20.53 -8.78
N SER A 89 27.33 -20.01 -7.97
CA SER A 89 26.79 -18.66 -8.04
C SER A 89 27.46 -17.85 -6.94
N THR A 90 28.42 -17.01 -7.32
CA THR A 90 29.05 -16.08 -6.38
C THR A 90 27.97 -15.19 -5.77
N ALA A 91 27.98 -15.04 -4.44
CA ALA A 91 27.13 -14.08 -3.75
C ALA A 91 27.28 -12.69 -4.41
N ALA A 92 26.19 -12.16 -4.93
CA ALA A 92 26.17 -10.94 -5.74
C ALA A 92 25.07 -9.99 -5.29
N CYS A 93 25.27 -8.71 -5.58
CA CYS A 93 24.22 -7.70 -5.47
C CYS A 93 23.35 -7.78 -6.72
N VAL A 94 22.15 -8.32 -6.57
CA VAL A 94 21.21 -8.52 -7.67
C VAL A 94 20.26 -7.33 -7.73
N PRO A 95 20.04 -6.72 -8.91
CA PRO A 95 19.14 -5.58 -9.03
C PRO A 95 17.70 -5.96 -8.67
N CYS A 96 16.98 -5.00 -8.09
CA CYS A 96 15.55 -5.11 -7.84
C CYS A 96 14.75 -5.14 -9.15
N MET A 97 13.52 -5.61 -9.08
CA MET A 97 12.56 -5.44 -10.17
C MET A 97 12.34 -3.94 -10.44
N SER A 98 12.11 -3.56 -11.70
CA SER A 98 12.02 -2.15 -12.13
C SER A 98 10.93 -1.33 -11.42
N THR A 99 9.87 -1.98 -10.96
CA THR A 99 8.78 -1.35 -10.18
C THR A 99 9.19 -1.00 -8.75
N CYS A 100 10.35 -1.47 -8.29
CA CYS A 100 10.82 -1.37 -6.91
C CYS A 100 12.04 -0.48 -6.79
N ALA A 101 12.00 0.47 -5.86
CA ALA A 101 13.13 1.32 -5.55
C ALA A 101 14.11 0.62 -4.60
N THR A 102 13.58 -0.16 -3.65
CA THR A 102 14.37 -1.05 -2.79
C THR A 102 13.66 -2.38 -2.61
N CYS A 103 14.43 -3.45 -2.39
CA CYS A 103 13.91 -4.80 -2.28
C CYS A 103 14.76 -5.68 -1.36
N ASN A 104 14.15 -6.76 -0.86
CA ASN A 104 14.83 -7.82 -0.13
C ASN A 104 15.06 -9.05 -1.04
N SER A 105 14.21 -9.24 -2.05
CA SER A 105 14.40 -10.27 -3.06
C SER A 105 14.05 -9.76 -4.45
N GLY A 106 14.29 -10.57 -5.48
CA GLY A 106 13.92 -10.23 -6.86
C GLY A 106 12.40 -10.04 -7.06
N THR A 107 11.57 -10.45 -6.10
CA THR A 107 10.10 -10.35 -6.17
C THR A 107 9.47 -9.61 -4.99
N LYS A 108 10.22 -9.36 -3.90
CA LYS A 108 9.72 -8.75 -2.67
C LYS A 108 10.39 -7.41 -2.45
N CYS A 109 9.58 -6.37 -2.52
CA CYS A 109 9.99 -4.97 -2.49
C CYS A 109 9.74 -4.36 -1.12
N THR A 110 10.64 -3.48 -0.71
CA THR A 110 10.55 -2.73 0.55
C THR A 110 10.13 -1.28 0.30
N SER A 111 10.34 -0.78 -0.92
CA SER A 111 9.75 0.48 -1.39
C SER A 111 9.57 0.46 -2.90
N CYS A 112 8.61 1.26 -3.38
CA CYS A 112 8.23 1.30 -4.78
C CYS A 112 8.79 2.52 -5.51
N SER A 113 9.08 2.34 -6.79
CA SER A 113 9.56 3.41 -7.65
C SER A 113 8.43 4.39 -7.98
N GLY A 114 8.71 5.70 -7.95
CA GLY A 114 7.86 6.75 -8.53
C GLY A 114 6.34 6.62 -8.31
N VAL A 115 5.67 6.06 -9.31
CA VAL A 115 4.21 5.98 -9.51
C VAL A 115 3.58 4.66 -9.03
N TYR A 116 4.29 3.86 -8.25
CA TYR A 116 3.79 2.58 -7.74
C TYR A 116 3.54 2.62 -6.23
N TRP A 117 2.60 1.79 -5.77
CA TRP A 117 2.21 1.61 -4.39
C TRP A 117 2.59 0.23 -3.88
N LEU A 118 3.15 0.18 -2.67
CA LEU A 118 3.56 -1.07 -2.03
C LEU A 118 2.34 -1.79 -1.45
N THR A 119 2.16 -3.06 -1.82
CA THR A 119 1.17 -3.92 -1.19
C THR A 119 1.73 -4.50 0.12
N GLY A 120 1.00 -4.33 1.22
CA GLY A 120 1.47 -4.81 2.53
C GLY A 120 1.60 -6.34 2.62
N ALA A 121 0.67 -7.09 2.01
CA ALA A 121 0.63 -8.56 2.13
C ALA A 121 1.62 -9.27 1.20
N THR A 122 1.69 -8.86 -0.08
CA THR A 122 2.56 -9.51 -1.07
C THR A 122 3.93 -8.85 -1.19
N MET A 123 4.13 -7.65 -0.62
CA MET A 123 5.34 -6.83 -0.77
C MET A 123 5.70 -6.61 -2.25
N THR A 124 4.71 -6.32 -3.07
CA THR A 124 4.87 -6.04 -4.50
C THR A 124 4.45 -4.62 -4.80
N CYS A 125 4.96 -4.05 -5.89
CA CYS A 125 4.63 -2.70 -6.31
C CYS A 125 3.59 -2.73 -7.43
N VAL A 126 2.45 -2.07 -7.22
CA VAL A 126 1.30 -2.05 -8.15
C VAL A 126 0.89 -0.61 -8.46
N THR A 127 0.09 -0.40 -9.51
CA THR A 127 -0.43 0.96 -9.80
C THR A 127 -1.55 1.32 -8.82
N ALA A 128 -1.94 2.60 -8.76
CA ALA A 128 -3.01 3.04 -7.86
C ALA A 128 -4.35 2.30 -8.08
N ALA A 129 -4.66 1.94 -9.33
CA ALA A 129 -5.89 1.22 -9.68
C ALA A 129 -5.83 -0.28 -9.31
N ASP A 130 -4.61 -0.81 -9.15
CA ASP A 130 -4.37 -2.23 -8.88
C ASP A 130 -4.15 -2.52 -7.39
N CYS A 131 -4.37 -1.53 -6.51
CA CYS A 131 -4.38 -1.81 -5.08
C CYS A 131 -5.44 -2.89 -4.79
N PRO A 132 -5.12 -3.92 -3.99
CA PRO A 132 -6.03 -5.02 -3.71
C PRO A 132 -7.39 -4.56 -3.19
N ALA A 133 -8.44 -5.35 -3.45
CA ALA A 133 -9.78 -5.06 -2.93
C ALA A 133 -9.76 -4.83 -1.40
N GLY A 134 -10.55 -3.86 -0.93
CA GLY A 134 -10.54 -3.42 0.47
C GLY A 134 -9.36 -2.51 0.85
N THR A 135 -8.53 -2.13 -0.11
CA THR A 135 -7.44 -1.16 0.09
C THR A 135 -7.54 0.02 -0.87
N PHE A 136 -6.85 1.11 -0.57
CA PHE A 136 -6.74 2.29 -1.42
C PHE A 136 -5.29 2.74 -1.53
N ALA A 137 -4.99 3.44 -2.62
CA ALA A 137 -3.70 4.06 -2.86
C ALA A 137 -3.50 5.27 -1.93
N ALA A 138 -2.75 5.10 -0.85
CA ALA A 138 -2.49 6.16 0.12
C ALA A 138 -1.36 7.09 -0.32
N THR A 139 -1.30 8.27 0.30
CA THR A 139 -0.31 9.32 -0.05
C THR A 139 1.13 8.94 0.27
N ASP A 140 1.34 8.00 1.19
CA ASP A 140 2.65 7.44 1.56
C ASP A 140 3.15 6.35 0.60
N ARG A 141 2.47 6.16 -0.55
CA ARG A 141 2.79 5.14 -1.57
C ARG A 141 2.68 3.71 -1.08
N VAL A 142 1.72 3.47 -0.17
CA VAL A 142 1.35 2.13 0.30
C VAL A 142 -0.13 1.90 0.02
N CYS A 143 -0.50 0.71 -0.44
CA CYS A 143 -1.91 0.31 -0.48
C CYS A 143 -2.37 0.05 0.96
N ARG A 144 -3.23 0.92 1.50
CA ARG A 144 -3.72 0.82 2.89
C ARG A 144 -5.16 0.36 2.95
N ALA A 145 -5.49 -0.40 3.99
CA ALA A 145 -6.84 -0.89 4.20
C ALA A 145 -7.83 0.26 4.40
N CYS A 146 -9.03 0.10 3.85
CA CYS A 146 -10.18 0.92 4.18
C CYS A 146 -10.63 0.67 5.63
N ALA A 147 -11.53 1.51 6.15
CA ALA A 147 -12.21 1.23 7.41
C ALA A 147 -12.95 -0.11 7.32
N THR A 148 -13.06 -0.82 8.45
CA THR A 148 -13.59 -2.19 8.53
C THR A 148 -15.03 -2.33 8.06
N THR A 149 -15.78 -1.23 7.96
CA THR A 149 -17.15 -1.21 7.45
C THR A 149 -17.24 -0.97 5.94
N CYS A 150 -16.17 -0.54 5.29
CA CYS A 150 -16.11 -0.29 3.86
C CYS A 150 -15.65 -1.56 3.11
N ALA A 151 -16.31 -1.88 2.00
CA ALA A 151 -15.77 -2.83 1.03
C ALA A 151 -14.77 -2.14 0.07
N THR A 152 -15.07 -0.90 -0.31
CA THR A 152 -14.15 -0.02 -1.06
C THR A 152 -14.21 1.40 -0.49
N CYS A 153 -13.12 2.15 -0.60
CA CYS A 153 -13.01 3.53 -0.14
C CYS A 153 -12.26 4.39 -1.16
N ASN A 154 -12.40 5.71 -1.06
CA ASN A 154 -11.77 6.66 -1.97
C ASN A 154 -10.29 6.88 -1.61
N ALA A 155 -9.47 7.17 -2.62
CA ALA A 155 -8.10 7.61 -2.47
C ALA A 155 -8.06 8.96 -1.74
N GLY A 156 -7.75 8.94 -0.44
CA GLY A 156 -7.61 10.15 0.37
C GLY A 156 -8.14 10.03 1.79
N SER A 157 -9.07 9.10 2.05
CA SER A 157 -9.52 8.80 3.42
C SER A 157 -10.01 7.37 3.52
N TYR A 158 -9.42 6.60 4.44
CA TYR A 158 -9.86 5.26 4.77
C TYR A 158 -11.31 5.22 5.29
N GLN A 159 -11.85 6.35 5.75
CA GLN A 159 -13.21 6.48 6.27
C GLN A 159 -14.26 6.84 5.22
N ASN A 160 -13.85 7.33 4.04
CA ASN A 160 -14.79 7.70 2.98
C ASN A 160 -15.06 6.48 2.10
N CYS A 161 -16.04 5.66 2.50
CA CYS A 161 -16.44 4.46 1.79
C CYS A 161 -17.12 4.83 0.46
N THR A 162 -16.79 4.10 -0.60
CA THR A 162 -17.52 4.12 -1.89
C THR A 162 -18.45 2.92 -2.03
N SER A 163 -18.23 1.87 -1.24
CA SER A 163 -19.15 0.76 -1.06
C SER A 163 -18.98 0.14 0.33
N CYS A 164 -20.01 -0.57 0.78
CA CYS A 164 -20.04 -1.18 2.12
C CYS A 164 -19.92 -2.70 2.03
N ILE A 165 -19.39 -3.30 3.09
CA ILE A 165 -19.47 -4.75 3.27
C ILE A 165 -20.92 -5.22 3.36
N ASP A 166 -21.13 -6.53 3.24
CA ASP A 166 -22.45 -7.14 3.34
C ASP A 166 -23.20 -6.70 4.60
N ASN A 167 -24.53 -6.58 4.48
CA ASN A 167 -25.44 -6.13 5.54
C ASN A 167 -25.28 -4.66 6.01
N LYS A 168 -24.45 -3.85 5.35
CA LYS A 168 -24.38 -2.39 5.55
C LYS A 168 -24.81 -1.60 4.31
N TYR A 169 -25.25 -0.37 4.53
CA TYR A 169 -25.75 0.55 3.51
C TYR A 169 -24.91 1.81 3.48
N LEU A 170 -24.61 2.29 2.27
CA LEU A 170 -23.85 3.51 2.08
C LEU A 170 -24.73 4.73 2.34
N LEU A 171 -24.35 5.53 3.33
CA LEU A 171 -24.91 6.82 3.69
C LEU A 171 -24.01 7.93 3.15
N SER A 172 -24.59 8.82 2.35
CA SER A 172 -23.88 10.00 1.85
C SER A 172 -23.45 10.90 3.02
N PRO A 173 -22.20 11.42 3.03
CA PRO A 173 -21.24 11.44 1.93
C PRO A 173 -20.15 10.33 1.93
N GLY A 174 -20.32 9.21 2.64
CA GLY A 174 -19.34 8.11 2.60
C GLY A 174 -19.25 7.19 3.81
N TYR A 175 -20.34 6.98 4.55
CA TYR A 175 -20.35 6.16 5.76
C TYR A 175 -21.17 4.90 5.59
N CYS A 176 -20.72 3.78 6.15
CA CYS A 176 -21.45 2.52 6.09
C CYS A 176 -22.20 2.26 7.39
N VAL A 177 -23.54 2.25 7.32
CA VAL A 177 -24.42 2.06 8.47
C VAL A 177 -25.25 0.79 8.34
N THR A 178 -25.60 0.17 9.47
CA THR A 178 -26.49 -1.01 9.48
C THR A 178 -27.96 -0.61 9.38
N THR A 179 -28.30 0.55 9.94
CA THR A 179 -29.64 1.14 9.93
C THR A 179 -29.56 2.54 9.37
N CYS A 180 -30.39 2.83 8.38
CA CYS A 180 -30.46 4.15 7.77
C CYS A 180 -31.12 5.15 8.74
N PRO A 181 -30.61 6.39 8.85
CA PRO A 181 -31.16 7.41 9.74
C PRO A 181 -32.57 7.86 9.31
N PRO A 182 -33.33 8.53 10.20
CA PRO A 182 -34.63 9.12 9.85
C PRO A 182 -34.58 9.98 8.58
N GLY A 183 -35.68 9.99 7.82
CA GLY A 183 -35.75 10.64 6.51
C GLY A 183 -35.08 9.85 5.37
N THR A 184 -34.45 8.70 5.66
CA THR A 184 -33.89 7.80 4.66
C THR A 184 -34.38 6.36 4.86
N ARG A 185 -34.29 5.54 3.80
CA ARG A 185 -34.64 4.11 3.81
C ARG A 185 -33.52 3.29 3.19
N LYS A 186 -33.53 1.99 3.49
CA LYS A 186 -32.66 1.02 2.84
C LYS A 186 -33.07 0.85 1.38
N ASP A 187 -32.14 1.07 0.47
CA ASP A 187 -32.24 0.62 -0.92
C ASP A 187 -31.46 -0.69 -1.04
N GLU A 188 -32.17 -1.81 -1.15
CA GLU A 188 -31.56 -3.14 -1.24
C GLU A 188 -30.83 -3.37 -2.56
N VAL A 189 -31.23 -2.68 -3.63
CA VAL A 189 -30.62 -2.81 -4.97
C VAL A 189 -29.34 -2.01 -5.04
N ALA A 190 -29.40 -0.73 -4.66
CA ALA A 190 -28.24 0.15 -4.67
C ALA A 190 -27.33 -0.04 -3.46
N ARG A 191 -27.77 -0.78 -2.43
CA ARG A 191 -27.08 -0.95 -1.13
C ARG A 191 -26.73 0.40 -0.48
N THR A 192 -27.64 1.37 -0.60
CA THR A 192 -27.48 2.74 -0.08
C THR A 192 -28.64 3.13 0.83
N CYS A 193 -28.46 4.22 1.60
CA CYS A 193 -29.56 4.89 2.27
C CYS A 193 -30.15 5.96 1.34
N ALA A 194 -31.29 5.65 0.74
CA ALA A 194 -31.99 6.54 -0.17
C ALA A 194 -32.93 7.48 0.59
N PRO A 195 -33.06 8.76 0.20
CA PRO A 195 -33.97 9.71 0.84
C PRO A 195 -35.43 9.28 0.66
N CYS A 196 -36.24 9.46 1.68
CA CYS A 196 -37.68 9.28 1.58
C CYS A 196 -38.31 10.29 0.60
N PRO A 197 -39.46 9.96 -0.01
CA PRO A 197 -40.21 10.94 -0.80
C PRO A 197 -40.55 12.18 0.03
N ALA A 198 -40.73 13.33 -0.64
CA ALA A 198 -41.04 14.59 0.01
C ALA A 198 -42.25 14.46 0.96
N ASN A 199 -42.17 15.16 2.10
CA ASN A 199 -43.17 15.17 3.17
C ASN A 199 -43.35 13.83 3.89
N CYS A 200 -42.28 13.03 4.02
CA CYS A 200 -42.27 11.82 4.83
C CYS A 200 -41.06 11.74 5.77
N ALA A 201 -41.31 11.49 7.05
CA ALA A 201 -40.27 11.33 8.08
C ALA A 201 -39.72 9.90 8.14
N ALA A 202 -40.55 8.88 7.90
CA ALA A 202 -40.11 7.49 7.81
C ALA A 202 -40.90 6.73 6.74
N CYS A 203 -40.16 6.05 5.87
CA CYS A 203 -40.70 5.27 4.77
C CYS A 203 -40.01 3.91 4.68
N SER A 204 -40.78 2.86 4.37
CA SER A 204 -40.26 1.51 4.13
C SER A 204 -40.04 1.25 2.63
N SER A 205 -40.71 2.02 1.77
CA SER A 205 -40.51 2.04 0.32
C SER A 205 -40.88 3.42 -0.23
N ASN A 206 -40.86 3.61 -1.55
CA ASN A 206 -41.39 4.83 -2.18
C ASN A 206 -42.92 4.97 -2.08
N THR A 207 -43.62 3.92 -1.65
CA THR A 207 -45.09 3.85 -1.61
C THR A 207 -45.64 3.49 -0.23
N VAL A 208 -44.79 3.03 0.69
CA VAL A 208 -45.18 2.64 2.05
C VAL A 208 -44.53 3.61 3.03
N PHE A 209 -45.37 4.43 3.64
CA PHE A 209 -44.99 5.47 4.59
C PHE A 209 -45.47 5.06 5.97
N SER A 210 -44.64 5.19 7.00
CA SER A 210 -44.98 4.72 8.36
C SER A 210 -45.34 5.89 9.27
N THR A 211 -44.70 7.05 9.10
CA THR A 211 -44.95 8.26 9.89
C THR A 211 -44.95 9.53 9.04
N CYS A 212 -45.73 10.50 9.50
CA CYS A 212 -45.76 11.85 8.95
C CYS A 212 -44.79 12.74 9.75
N PRO A 213 -44.05 13.64 9.07
CA PRO A 213 -43.25 14.66 9.76
C PRO A 213 -44.16 15.65 10.51
N ASP A 214 -43.58 16.36 11.48
CA ASP A 214 -44.28 17.41 12.24
C ASP A 214 -44.93 18.44 11.30
N GLY A 215 -46.09 18.98 11.69
CA GLY A 215 -46.91 19.85 10.84
C GLY A 215 -47.72 19.12 9.77
N THR A 216 -47.70 17.78 9.75
CA THR A 216 -48.50 16.97 8.82
C THR A 216 -49.18 15.78 9.50
N PHE A 217 -50.29 15.30 8.95
CA PHE A 217 -51.07 14.19 9.50
C PHE A 217 -51.54 13.21 8.42
N LYS A 218 -51.98 12.01 8.86
CA LYS A 218 -52.54 10.97 7.98
C LYS A 218 -54.02 11.25 7.71
N ASN A 219 -54.34 12.06 6.69
CA ASN A 219 -55.73 12.23 6.25
C ASN A 219 -56.27 10.90 5.70
N PRO A 220 -57.36 10.32 6.23
CA PRO A 220 -57.91 9.04 5.78
C PRO A 220 -58.15 8.95 4.27
N GLN A 221 -58.63 10.04 3.65
CA GLN A 221 -58.97 10.09 2.22
C GLN A 221 -57.73 10.12 1.33
N ILE A 222 -56.68 10.84 1.75
CA ILE A 222 -55.44 10.97 0.97
C ILE A 222 -54.50 9.78 1.23
N TRP A 223 -54.47 9.32 2.48
CA TRP A 223 -53.65 8.22 2.92
C TRP A 223 -54.07 6.90 2.29
N ALA A 224 -55.38 6.63 2.21
CA ALA A 224 -55.90 5.42 1.56
C ALA A 224 -55.58 5.35 0.05
N LEU A 225 -55.45 6.49 -0.63
CA LEU A 225 -55.25 6.54 -2.07
C LEU A 225 -53.77 6.62 -2.48
N LYS A 226 -52.96 7.41 -1.76
CA LYS A 226 -51.59 7.76 -2.17
C LYS A 226 -50.58 7.61 -1.04
N ALA A 227 -51.03 7.22 0.15
CA ALA A 227 -50.23 7.14 1.37
C ALA A 227 -49.43 8.44 1.66
N ARG A 228 -49.98 9.60 1.30
CA ARG A 228 -49.36 10.91 1.51
C ARG A 228 -49.88 11.59 2.76
N CYS A 229 -48.99 12.28 3.46
CA CYS A 229 -49.34 13.18 4.56
C CYS A 229 -49.96 14.47 4.02
N GLN A 230 -50.94 15.01 4.74
CA GLN A 230 -51.50 16.33 4.49
C GLN A 230 -50.96 17.32 5.52
N ALA A 231 -50.61 18.53 5.07
CA ALA A 231 -50.19 19.60 5.97
C ALA A 231 -51.35 20.09 6.84
N CYS A 232 -51.04 20.47 8.08
CA CYS A 232 -51.97 21.16 8.96
C CYS A 232 -52.24 22.58 8.42
N THR A 233 -53.43 23.10 8.68
CA THR A 233 -53.76 24.49 8.40
C THR A 233 -53.08 25.36 9.46
N LEU A 234 -52.42 26.44 9.05
CA LEU A 234 -51.88 27.41 10.01
C LEU A 234 -53.01 27.98 10.88
N PRO A 235 -52.80 28.19 12.20
CA PRO A 235 -51.54 28.20 12.95
C PRO A 235 -51.16 26.86 13.62
N CYS A 236 -51.73 25.73 13.19
CA CYS A 236 -51.49 24.43 13.82
C CYS A 236 -50.08 23.91 13.61
N LEU A 237 -49.40 23.59 14.72
CA LEU A 237 -48.11 22.90 14.72
C LEU A 237 -48.29 21.38 14.61
N THR A 238 -49.30 20.84 15.28
CA THR A 238 -49.72 19.44 15.11
C THR A 238 -51.23 19.38 14.99
N CYS A 239 -51.74 18.57 14.05
CA CYS A 239 -53.16 18.34 13.83
C CYS A 239 -53.44 16.84 13.72
N GLU A 240 -54.69 16.44 13.99
CA GLU A 240 -55.13 15.04 13.94
C GLU A 240 -56.48 14.93 13.23
N THR A 241 -56.73 13.87 12.46
CA THR A 241 -57.97 13.61 11.70
C THR A 241 -58.39 14.62 10.61
N SER A 242 -58.10 15.91 10.74
CA SER A 242 -58.28 16.93 9.70
C SER A 242 -57.18 18.01 9.80
N ALA A 243 -57.04 18.84 8.77
CA ALA A 243 -56.03 19.91 8.77
C ALA A 243 -56.32 21.02 9.80
N ASP A 244 -57.59 21.17 10.19
CA ASP A 244 -58.06 22.23 11.10
C ASP A 244 -58.26 21.73 12.54
N TYR A 245 -58.20 20.42 12.78
CA TYR A 245 -58.31 19.85 14.12
C TYR A 245 -56.94 19.86 14.81
N CYS A 246 -56.66 21.01 15.43
CA CYS A 246 -55.41 21.33 16.10
C CYS A 246 -55.24 20.55 17.41
N LEU A 247 -54.09 19.90 17.59
CA LEU A 247 -53.67 19.33 18.88
C LEU A 247 -52.72 20.25 19.63
N THR A 248 -51.86 20.96 18.89
CA THR A 248 -51.00 22.00 19.43
C THR A 248 -50.98 23.16 18.44
N GLU A 249 -51.19 24.35 18.97
CA GLU A 249 -50.97 25.58 18.23
C GLU A 249 -49.48 25.91 18.31
N THR A 250 -48.93 26.51 17.26
CA THR A 250 -47.67 27.24 17.43
C THR A 250 -47.85 28.18 18.62
N SER A 251 -46.92 28.19 19.58
CA SER A 251 -46.98 29.15 20.68
C SER A 251 -47.04 30.53 20.05
N ALA A 252 -48.26 31.09 19.97
CA ALA A 252 -48.45 32.43 19.53
C ALA A 252 -47.69 33.28 20.54
N ASP A 253 -46.64 33.95 20.07
CA ASP A 253 -46.34 35.25 20.64
C ASP A 253 -47.67 35.98 20.69
N TYR A 254 -48.16 36.18 21.92
CA TYR A 254 -49.23 37.11 22.20
C TYR A 254 -48.86 38.42 21.55
N CYS A 255 -49.56 38.79 20.49
CA CYS A 255 -49.89 40.19 20.24
C CYS A 255 -51.37 40.23 19.91
N LEU A 256 -52.16 40.26 20.98
CA LEU A 256 -53.40 41.03 21.00
C LEU A 256 -53.10 42.43 20.45
N THR A 257 -53.73 42.81 19.33
CA THR A 257 -54.46 44.06 19.12
C THR A 257 -55.25 43.96 17.83
#